data_AF-A0A0Q7XR73-F1
#
_entry.id   AF-A0A0Q7XR73-F1
#
_cell.length_a   1.000
_cell.length_b   1.000
_cell.length_c   1.000
_cell.angle_alpha   90.00
_cell.angle_beta   90.00
_cell.angle_gamma   90.00
#
_symmetry.space_group_name_H-M   'P 1'
#
loop_
_entity.id
_entity.type
_entity.pdbx_description
1 polymer ?
#
loop_
_entity_poly.entity_id
_entity_poly.type
_entity_poly.pdbx_seq_one_letter_code
_entity_poly.pdbx_strand_id
1 'polypeptide(L)'
;MLSRWSDFGRYVDDGRICMTNNAAERALRGVACGRKSWLFAGSDRGADRAAVMLTLIMTARLNDVDPKAWLADILIRIADLPDSHLHELLPWEWKNLRQIDNPVSLQAA
;
A
#
# COMPACT_ATOMS: atom_id res chain seq x y z
N MET A 1 23.89 -20.66 -4.92
CA MET A 1 22.55 -20.71 -5.54
C MET A 1 21.86 -22.08 -5.38
N LEU A 2 22.60 -23.19 -5.28
CA LEU A 2 22.04 -24.55 -5.11
C LEU A 2 21.63 -24.94 -3.68
N SER A 3 22.01 -24.17 -2.66
CA SER A 3 21.76 -24.50 -1.25
C SER A 3 20.30 -24.36 -0.79
N ARG A 4 19.41 -23.78 -1.62
CA ARG A 4 17.99 -23.56 -1.31
C ARG A 4 17.04 -24.17 -2.34
N TRP A 5 17.45 -25.29 -2.95
CA TRP A 5 16.66 -25.95 -3.99
C TRP A 5 15.24 -26.33 -3.53
N SER A 6 15.10 -26.75 -2.26
CA SER A 6 13.81 -27.06 -1.63
C SER A 6 12.84 -25.87 -1.64
N ASP A 7 13.34 -24.64 -1.50
CA ASP A 7 12.51 -23.44 -1.54
C ASP A 7 12.16 -23.06 -2.97
N PHE A 8 13.14 -23.17 -3.88
CA PHE A 8 12.98 -22.79 -5.29
C PHE A 8 12.05 -23.73 -6.06
N GLY A 9 12.05 -25.03 -5.74
CA GLY A 9 11.21 -26.05 -6.36
C GLY A 9 9.79 -26.12 -5.81
N ARG A 10 9.45 -25.38 -4.76
CA ARG A 10 8.17 -25.52 -4.03
C ARG A 10 6.92 -25.28 -4.88
N TYR A 11 7.04 -24.56 -5.98
CA TYR A 11 5.94 -24.37 -6.95
C TYR A 11 5.54 -25.68 -7.68
N VAL A 12 6.42 -26.69 -7.69
CA VAL A 12 6.13 -28.01 -8.27
C VAL A 12 5.09 -28.74 -7.41
N ASP A 13 5.17 -28.58 -6.09
CA ASP A 13 4.28 -29.22 -5.13
C ASP A 13 3.07 -28.36 -4.76
N ASP A 14 3.17 -27.02 -4.87
CA ASP A 14 2.10 -26.06 -4.57
C ASP A 14 1.81 -25.13 -5.75
N GLY A 15 0.73 -25.42 -6.48
CA GLY A 15 0.27 -24.62 -7.63
C GLY A 15 -0.24 -23.22 -7.29
N ARG A 16 -0.36 -22.84 -6.02
CA ARG A 16 -0.64 -21.45 -5.60
C ARG A 16 0.60 -20.56 -5.73
N ILE A 17 1.78 -21.17 -5.79
CA ILE A 17 3.05 -20.45 -5.92
C ILE A 17 3.37 -20.30 -7.41
N CYS A 18 3.52 -19.06 -7.87
CA CYS A 18 3.95 -18.80 -9.23
C CYS A 18 5.38 -19.33 -9.46
N MET A 19 5.60 -20.04 -10.57
CA MET A 19 6.93 -20.48 -11.01
C MET A 19 7.92 -19.31 -11.21
N THR A 20 7.40 -18.12 -11.51
CA THR A 20 8.22 -16.92 -11.75
C THR A 20 7.91 -15.83 -10.73
N ASN A 21 8.93 -15.07 -10.34
CA ASN A 21 8.80 -13.92 -9.45
C ASN A 21 8.38 -12.61 -10.17
N ASN A 22 8.02 -12.69 -11.46
CA ASN A 22 7.76 -11.53 -12.32
C ASN A 22 6.72 -10.56 -11.74
N ALA A 23 5.69 -11.08 -11.06
CA ALA A 23 4.67 -10.25 -10.43
C ALA A 23 5.25 -9.39 -9.30
N ALA A 24 6.04 -9.98 -8.40
CA ALA A 24 6.66 -9.25 -7.30
C ALA A 24 7.74 -8.29 -7.81
N GLU A 25 8.54 -8.71 -8.81
CA GLU A 25 9.54 -7.83 -9.42
C GLU A 25 8.91 -6.60 -10.08
N ARG A 26 7.78 -6.77 -10.78
CA ARG A 26 7.02 -5.63 -11.32
C ARG A 26 6.49 -4.73 -10.22
N ALA A 27 5.97 -5.29 -9.12
CA ALA A 27 5.49 -4.51 -7.98
C ALA A 27 6.62 -3.68 -7.34
N LEU A 28 7.83 -4.24 -7.22
CA LEU A 28 9.00 -3.57 -6.65
C LEU A 28 9.73 -2.64 -7.63
N ARG A 29 9.44 -2.74 -8.94
CA ARG A 29 10.12 -1.94 -9.97
C ARG A 29 10.03 -0.43 -9.70
N GLY A 30 8.89 0.06 -9.20
CA GLY A 30 8.70 1.47 -8.85
C GLY A 30 9.72 1.95 -7.81
N VAL A 31 9.96 1.13 -6.78
CA VAL A 31 10.97 1.39 -5.74
C VAL A 31 12.39 1.34 -6.33
N ALA A 32 12.67 0.32 -7.14
CA ALA A 32 13.98 0.13 -7.76
C ALA A 32 14.37 1.26 -8.72
N CYS A 33 13.39 1.81 -9.46
CA CYS A 33 13.56 2.98 -10.31
C CYS A 33 13.63 4.28 -9.49
N GLY A 34 12.74 4.45 -8.50
CA GLY A 34 12.62 5.66 -7.68
C GLY A 34 13.82 5.94 -6.79
N ARG A 35 14.55 4.90 -6.34
CA ARG A 35 15.72 5.07 -5.45
C ARG A 35 16.80 6.00 -6.00
N LYS A 36 16.90 6.17 -7.32
CA LYS A 36 17.86 7.11 -7.95
C LYS A 36 17.50 8.58 -7.71
N SER A 37 16.25 8.86 -7.34
CA SER A 37 15.68 10.19 -7.14
C SER A 37 15.35 10.48 -5.67
N TRP A 38 15.61 9.53 -4.76
CA TRP A 38 15.32 9.69 -3.34
C TRP A 38 16.59 10.15 -2.60
N LEU A 39 16.54 11.37 -2.06
CA LEU A 39 17.69 12.06 -1.45
C LEU A 39 18.40 11.26 -0.32
N PHE A 40 17.71 10.28 0.28
CA PHE A 40 18.20 9.48 1.41
C PHE A 40 18.16 7.96 1.16
N ALA A 41 18.04 7.52 -0.10
CA ALA A 41 18.12 6.11 -0.45
C ALA A 41 19.55 5.59 -0.24
N GLY A 42 19.80 4.98 0.92
CA GLY A 42 21.12 4.47 1.31
C GLY A 42 21.42 4.51 2.81
N SER A 43 20.53 5.11 3.62
CA SER A 43 20.61 5.05 5.09
C SER A 43 19.50 4.16 5.65
N ASP A 44 19.77 3.45 6.75
CA ASP A 44 18.77 2.61 7.43
C ASP A 44 17.56 3.44 7.87
N ARG A 45 17.80 4.62 8.46
CA ARG A 45 16.75 5.56 8.83
C ARG A 45 15.91 6.03 7.63
N GLY A 46 16.53 6.21 6.47
CA GLY A 46 15.84 6.55 5.23
C GLY A 46 15.00 5.37 4.72
N ALA A 47 15.51 4.15 4.85
CA ALA A 47 14.80 2.92 4.50
C ALA A 47 13.57 2.71 5.38
N ASP A 48 13.68 2.89 6.70
CA ASP A 48 12.57 2.76 7.64
C ASP A 48 11.43 3.75 7.30
N ARG A 49 11.78 5.02 7.06
CA ARG A 49 10.79 6.04 6.67
C ARG A 49 10.14 5.71 5.33
N ALA A 50 10.92 5.26 4.35
CA ALA A 50 10.40 4.85 3.05
C ALA A 50 9.46 3.65 3.18
N ALA A 51 9.78 2.68 4.05
CA ALA A 51 8.94 1.52 4.33
C ALA A 51 7.59 1.93 4.92
N VAL A 52 7.57 2.86 5.89
CA VAL A 52 6.32 3.41 6.45
C VAL A 52 5.48 4.07 5.36
N MET A 53 6.06 4.97 4.57
CA MET A 53 5.34 5.68 3.50
C MET A 53 4.82 4.72 2.42
N LEU A 54 5.63 3.77 1.98
CA LEU A 54 5.23 2.75 1.01
C LEU A 54 4.11 1.87 1.57
N THR A 55 4.15 1.52 2.85
CA THR A 55 3.08 0.73 3.50
C THR A 55 1.76 1.49 3.44
N LEU A 56 1.73 2.77 3.79
CA LEU A 56 0.52 3.60 3.72
C LEU A 56 0.01 3.72 2.27
N ILE A 57 0.90 4.04 1.33
CA ILE A 57 0.54 4.21 -0.09
C ILE A 57 0.01 2.90 -0.69
N MET A 58 0.68 1.78 -0.42
CA MET A 58 0.28 0.48 -0.95
C MET A 58 -1.02 -0.01 -0.30
N THR A 59 -1.24 0.25 0.99
CA THR A 59 -2.51 -0.07 1.65
C THR A 59 -3.67 0.67 1.00
N ALA A 60 -3.52 1.97 0.71
CA ALA A 60 -4.54 2.73 0.00
C ALA A 60 -4.80 2.16 -1.41
N ARG A 61 -3.74 1.86 -2.17
CA ARG A 61 -3.88 1.25 -3.51
C ARG A 61 -4.59 -0.10 -3.48
N LEU A 62 -4.29 -0.95 -2.50
CA LEU A 62 -4.91 -2.27 -2.35
C LEU A 62 -6.39 -2.19 -1.97
N ASN A 63 -6.86 -1.04 -1.47
CA ASN A 63 -8.26 -0.77 -1.17
C ASN A 63 -8.97 0.05 -2.27
N ASP A 64 -8.35 0.17 -3.45
CA ASP A 64 -8.83 0.99 -4.58
C ASP A 64 -9.10 2.45 -4.18
N VAL A 65 -8.19 3.02 -3.38
CA VAL A 65 -8.22 4.42 -2.94
C VAL A 65 -7.04 5.17 -3.54
N ASP A 66 -7.29 6.38 -4.06
CA ASP A 66 -6.22 7.27 -4.49
C ASP A 66 -5.35 7.67 -3.28
N PRO A 67 -4.07 7.24 -3.21
CA PRO A 67 -3.24 7.48 -2.03
C PRO A 67 -3.02 8.96 -1.75
N LYS A 68 -2.98 9.79 -2.80
CA LYS A 68 -2.76 11.23 -2.65
C LYS A 68 -3.98 11.89 -1.99
N ALA A 69 -5.18 11.64 -2.49
CA ALA A 69 -6.41 12.16 -1.92
C ALA A 69 -6.62 11.71 -0.47
N TRP A 70 -6.34 10.43 -0.19
CA TRP A 70 -6.44 9.89 1.16
C TRP A 70 -5.42 10.51 2.13
N LEU A 71 -4.14 10.51 1.79
CA LEU A 71 -3.11 11.10 2.64
C LEU A 71 -3.35 12.60 2.90
N ALA A 72 -3.77 13.35 1.88
CA ALA A 72 -4.06 14.77 2.03
C ALA A 72 -5.19 15.02 3.04
N ASP A 73 -6.25 14.21 3.00
CA ASP A 73 -7.39 14.34 3.91
C ASP A 73 -7.05 13.92 5.34
N ILE A 74 -6.45 12.74 5.51
CA ILE A 74 -6.16 12.24 6.85
C ILE A 74 -5.16 13.13 7.58
N LEU A 75 -4.16 13.70 6.89
CA LEU A 75 -3.18 14.60 7.50
C LEU A 75 -3.80 15.90 8.01
N ILE A 76 -4.91 16.35 7.41
CA ILE A 76 -5.68 17.50 7.88
C ILE A 76 -6.53 17.11 9.10
N ARG A 77 -7.16 15.94 9.09
CA ARG A 77 -8.13 15.53 10.11
C ARG A 77 -7.50 14.92 11.36
N ILE A 78 -6.35 14.27 11.24
CA ILE A 78 -5.79 13.41 12.30
C ILE A 78 -5.48 14.16 13.61
N ALA A 79 -5.17 15.45 13.54
CA ALA A 79 -4.86 16.26 14.72
C ALA A 79 -6.10 16.59 15.57
N ASP A 80 -7.27 16.69 14.93
CA ASP A 80 -8.52 17.11 15.57
C ASP A 80 -9.43 15.91 15.91
N LEU A 81 -9.09 14.71 15.43
CA LEU A 81 -9.92 13.53 15.59
C LEU A 81 -9.59 12.80 16.91
N PRO A 82 -10.58 12.50 17.77
CA PRO A 82 -10.34 11.70 18.97
C PRO A 82 -9.95 10.27 18.60
N ASP A 83 -9.11 9.65 19.44
CA ASP A 83 -8.58 8.28 19.24
C ASP A 83 -9.66 7.24 18.94
N SER A 84 -10.86 7.38 19.53
CA SER A 84 -11.99 6.46 19.29
C SER A 84 -12.47 6.46 17.84
N HIS A 85 -12.25 7.54 17.10
CA HIS A 85 -12.68 7.71 15.71
C HIS A 85 -11.54 7.50 14.70
N LEU A 86 -10.32 7.17 15.15
CA LEU A 86 -9.17 7.00 14.25
C LEU A 86 -9.40 5.94 13.15
N HIS A 87 -10.24 4.93 13.44
CA HIS A 87 -10.62 3.89 12.48
C HIS A 87 -11.30 4.45 11.21
N GLU A 88 -11.96 5.60 11.29
CA GLU A 88 -12.58 6.28 10.14
C GLU A 88 -11.55 6.76 9.11
N LEU A 89 -10.30 6.96 9.52
CA LEU A 89 -9.22 7.37 8.63
C LEU A 89 -8.61 6.19 7.86
N LEU A 90 -8.99 4.95 8.15
CA LEU A 90 -8.50 3.79 7.41
C LEU A 90 -9.01 3.84 5.95
N PRO A 91 -8.21 3.42 4.95
CA PRO A 91 -8.57 3.65 3.54
C PRO A 91 -9.95 3.15 3.13
N TRP A 92 -10.36 1.97 3.62
CA TRP A 92 -11.67 1.39 3.31
C TRP A 92 -12.82 2.15 3.97
N GLU A 93 -12.67 2.59 5.21
CA GLU A 93 -13.72 3.34 5.92
C GLU A 93 -13.85 4.76 5.37
N TRP A 94 -12.71 5.41 5.13
CA TRP A 94 -12.62 6.71 4.48
C TRP A 94 -13.33 6.73 3.11
N LYS A 95 -13.18 5.64 2.34
CA LYS A 95 -13.87 5.45 1.06
C LYS A 95 -15.37 5.31 1.24
N ASN A 96 -15.82 4.50 2.20
CA ASN A 96 -17.24 4.28 2.47
C ASN A 96 -17.94 5.58 2.90
N LEU A 97 -17.36 6.33 3.83
CA LEU A 97 -17.92 7.60 4.32
C LEU A 97 -18.12 8.61 3.18
N ARG A 98 -17.13 8.73 2.29
CA ARG A 98 -17.23 9.65 1.14
C ARG A 98 -18.20 9.18 0.05
N GLN A 99 -18.50 7.89 -0.02
CA GLN A 99 -19.53 7.38 -0.92
C GLN A 99 -20.94 7.66 -0.39
N ILE A 100 -21.12 7.64 0.94
CA ILE A 100 -22.37 8.00 1.61
C ILE A 100 -22.66 9.51 1.44
N ASP A 101 -21.62 10.35 1.56
CA ASP A 101 -21.76 11.81 1.41
C ASP A 101 -21.98 12.29 -0.03
N ASN A 102 -21.92 11.40 -1.03
CA ASN A 102 -22.17 11.75 -2.43
C ASN A 102 -23.66 11.53 -2.79
N PRO A 103 -24.49 12.58 -2.92
CA PRO A 103 -25.94 12.43 -3.09
C PRO A 103 -26.37 11.71 -4.39
N VAL A 104 -25.45 11.53 -5.34
CA VAL A 104 -25.70 10.81 -6.60
C VAL A 104 -25.65 9.28 -6.43
N SER A 105 -24.93 8.76 -5.43
CA SER A 105 -24.80 7.31 -5.21
C SER A 105 -26.05 6.67 -4.58
N LEU A 106 -26.85 7.46 -3.85
CA LEU A 106 -28.07 7.02 -3.17
C LEU A 106 -29.30 6.88 -4.10
N GLN A 107 -29.21 7.33 -5.36
CA GLN A 107 -30.31 7.27 -6.33
C GLN A 107 -30.26 6.06 -7.27
N ALA A 108 -29.26 5.18 -7.14
CA ALA A 108 -29.03 4.05 -8.04
C ALA A 108 -29.18 2.66 -7.38
N ALA A 109 -29.80 2.58 -6.21
CA ALA A 109 -30.08 1.33 -5.49
C ALA A 109 -31.57 0.99 -5.49
#